data_AF-A0A8S3R4L4-F1
#
_entry.id   AF-A0A8S3R4L4-F1
#
_cell.length_a   1.000
_cell.length_b   1.000
_cell.length_c   1.000
_cell.angle_alpha   90.00
_cell.angle_beta   90.00
_cell.angle_gamma   90.00
#
_symmetry.space_group_name_H-M   'P 1'
#
loop_
_entity.id
_entity.type
_entity.pdbx_description
1 polymer ?
#
loop_
_entity_poly.entity_id
_entity_poly.type
_entity_poly.pdbx_seq_one_letter_code
_entity_poly.pdbx_strand_id
1 'polypeptide(L)'
;MYISLFTSVHTFKDMDDLKTRILKHLPDTAKDIAVSIELIDDLPSSYLYLQQSCCERFYAGDYSECIEKSKPLLDYLWEKLNTGNWKDVSMTWREAYYFVSTLKGSSQAILATDTRAEERNTHSIADAIKTFDMGLLMGAPILNNVLTKLVQDVHTYLEKIGVSDRKTELASRCIDSDKSVHNNANQLLNKKLKTDSEIDQEMEEEIKIQIDKKKK
;
A
#
# COMPACT_ATOMS: atom_id res chain seq x y z
N MET A 1 10.71 -17.77 -12.92
CA MET A 1 10.33 -16.53 -13.64
C MET A 1 8.83 -16.22 -13.62
N TYR A 2 7.93 -17.18 -13.36
CA TYR A 2 6.47 -16.95 -13.38
C TYR A 2 5.88 -16.30 -12.11
N ILE A 3 6.50 -16.47 -10.94
CA ILE A 3 5.95 -15.98 -9.65
C ILE A 3 5.95 -14.44 -9.57
N SER A 4 6.94 -13.78 -10.18
CA SER A 4 7.06 -12.32 -10.21
C SER A 4 6.00 -11.63 -11.07
N LEU A 5 5.49 -12.31 -12.11
CA LEU A 5 4.45 -11.76 -12.99
C LEU A 5 3.06 -11.86 -12.35
N PHE A 6 2.77 -12.93 -11.60
CA PHE A 6 1.44 -13.13 -11.00
C PHE A 6 1.19 -12.20 -9.80
N THR A 7 2.22 -11.97 -8.98
CA THR A 7 2.18 -10.97 -7.89
C THR A 7 1.98 -9.57 -8.47
N SER A 8 2.74 -9.22 -9.52
CA SER A 8 2.66 -7.92 -10.18
C SER A 8 1.27 -7.60 -10.76
N VAL A 9 0.54 -8.58 -11.30
CA VAL A 9 -0.78 -8.37 -11.91
C VAL A 9 -1.88 -8.16 -10.86
N HIS A 10 -1.84 -8.88 -9.73
CA HIS A 10 -2.79 -8.66 -8.64
C HIS A 10 -2.56 -7.31 -7.93
N THR A 11 -1.31 -6.95 -7.62
CA THR A 11 -1.00 -5.62 -7.09
C THR A 11 -1.43 -4.51 -8.04
N PHE A 12 -1.25 -4.68 -9.35
CA PHE A 12 -1.65 -3.68 -10.34
C PHE A 12 -3.15 -3.41 -10.37
N LYS A 13 -3.98 -4.47 -10.26
CA LYS A 13 -5.45 -4.33 -10.24
C LYS A 13 -5.96 -3.69 -8.94
N ASP A 14 -5.35 -4.04 -7.80
CA ASP A 14 -5.72 -3.49 -6.49
C ASP A 14 -5.27 -2.03 -6.29
N MET A 15 -4.28 -1.55 -7.05
CA MET A 15 -3.80 -0.17 -7.06
C MET A 15 -4.71 0.78 -7.85
N ASP A 16 -5.10 0.42 -9.08
CA ASP A 16 -6.11 1.18 -9.86
C ASP A 16 -7.43 1.27 -9.07
N ASP A 17 -7.75 0.22 -8.31
CA ASP A 17 -8.92 0.14 -7.42
C ASP A 17 -8.89 1.24 -6.32
N LEU A 18 -7.74 1.55 -5.70
CA LEU A 18 -7.70 2.60 -4.66
C LEU A 18 -7.97 3.99 -5.23
N LYS A 19 -7.34 4.36 -6.35
CA LYS A 19 -7.57 5.64 -7.02
C LYS A 19 -9.05 5.80 -7.38
N THR A 20 -9.66 4.75 -7.96
CA THR A 20 -11.09 4.77 -8.31
C THR A 20 -11.98 4.93 -7.07
N ARG A 21 -11.68 4.24 -5.96
CA ARG A 21 -12.45 4.39 -4.71
C ARG A 21 -12.34 5.80 -4.11
N ILE A 22 -11.13 6.35 -4.07
CA ILE A 22 -10.88 7.73 -3.61
C ILE A 22 -11.70 8.72 -4.43
N LEU A 23 -11.60 8.66 -5.77
CA LEU A 23 -12.29 9.60 -6.65
C LEU A 23 -13.82 9.47 -6.56
N LYS A 24 -14.36 8.27 -6.32
CA LYS A 24 -15.80 8.03 -6.13
C LYS A 24 -16.39 8.79 -4.93
N HIS A 25 -15.58 9.12 -3.94
CA HIS A 25 -16.05 9.83 -2.75
C HIS A 25 -16.01 11.35 -2.89
N LEU A 26 -15.32 11.86 -3.90
CA LEU A 26 -15.14 13.28 -4.14
C LEU A 26 -16.16 13.77 -5.17
N PRO A 27 -16.53 15.07 -5.14
CA PRO A 27 -17.32 15.68 -6.20
C PRO A 27 -16.64 15.52 -7.56
N ASP A 28 -17.41 15.53 -8.64
CA ASP A 28 -16.87 15.30 -9.99
C ASP A 28 -16.07 16.50 -10.53
N THR A 29 -16.30 17.72 -10.01
CA THR A 29 -15.62 18.92 -10.50
C THR A 29 -15.13 19.86 -9.40
N ALA A 30 -14.08 20.62 -9.72
CA ALA A 30 -13.54 21.68 -8.86
C ALA A 30 -14.57 22.78 -8.51
N LYS A 31 -15.57 23.00 -9.37
CA LYS A 31 -16.62 24.01 -9.17
C LYS A 31 -17.60 23.62 -8.08
N ASP A 32 -17.92 22.33 -7.96
CA ASP A 32 -18.83 21.82 -6.93
C ASP A 32 -18.24 21.97 -5.51
N ILE A 33 -16.91 22.04 -5.44
CA ILE A 33 -16.14 22.28 -4.22
C ILE A 33 -16.06 23.77 -3.86
N ALA A 34 -15.86 24.64 -4.85
CA ALA A 34 -15.71 26.08 -4.63
C ALA A 34 -16.93 26.68 -3.91
N VAL A 35 -18.13 26.21 -4.26
CA VAL A 35 -19.41 26.60 -3.62
C VAL A 35 -19.44 26.25 -2.13
N SER A 36 -18.74 25.20 -1.69
CA SER A 36 -18.72 24.79 -0.27
C SER A 36 -17.82 25.68 0.59
N ILE A 37 -16.90 26.46 -0.02
CA ILE A 37 -15.83 27.20 0.69
C ILE A 37 -15.95 28.72 0.52
N GLU A 38 -16.75 29.20 -0.44
CA GLU A 38 -17.11 30.63 -0.59
C GLU A 38 -17.83 31.24 0.64
N LEU A 39 -18.10 30.46 1.69
CA LEU A 39 -18.80 30.86 2.92
C LEU A 39 -17.86 31.23 4.08
N ILE A 40 -16.53 31.33 3.87
CA ILE A 40 -15.61 31.82 4.90
C ILE A 40 -15.47 33.33 4.78
N ASP A 41 -16.18 34.08 5.63
CA ASP A 41 -16.25 35.55 5.62
C ASP A 41 -14.91 36.30 5.88
N ASP A 42 -13.75 35.63 5.86
CA ASP A 42 -12.45 36.27 6.18
C ASP A 42 -11.23 35.61 5.51
N LEU A 43 -11.43 34.92 4.37
CA LEU A 43 -10.30 34.36 3.63
C LEU A 43 -9.66 35.39 2.68
N PRO A 44 -8.33 35.61 2.74
CA PRO A 44 -7.63 36.46 1.78
C PRO A 44 -7.83 35.97 0.34
N SER A 45 -7.97 36.87 -0.62
CA SER A 45 -8.14 36.51 -2.03
C SER A 45 -6.99 35.65 -2.57
N SER A 46 -5.77 35.83 -2.03
CA SER A 46 -4.61 34.99 -2.35
C SER A 46 -4.80 33.53 -1.91
N TYR A 47 -5.41 33.31 -0.74
CA TYR A 47 -5.74 31.98 -0.26
C TYR A 47 -6.81 31.33 -1.15
N LEU A 48 -7.89 32.07 -1.47
CA LEU A 48 -8.95 31.57 -2.35
C LEU A 48 -8.41 31.20 -3.73
N TYR A 49 -7.55 32.03 -4.31
CA TYR A 49 -6.89 31.75 -5.58
C TYR A 49 -6.02 30.48 -5.51
N LEU A 50 -5.20 30.35 -4.46
CA LEU A 50 -4.34 29.19 -4.28
C LEU A 50 -5.14 27.91 -4.05
N GLN A 51 -6.23 27.99 -3.29
CA GLN A 51 -7.15 26.88 -3.06
C GLN A 51 -7.82 26.45 -4.37
N GLN A 52 -8.32 27.40 -5.17
CA GLN A 52 -8.89 27.10 -6.48
C GLN A 52 -7.85 26.40 -7.37
N SER A 53 -6.63 26.94 -7.42
CA SER A 53 -5.53 26.34 -8.19
C SER A 53 -5.20 24.92 -7.69
N CYS A 54 -5.21 24.69 -6.38
CA CYS A 54 -5.03 23.37 -5.77
C CYS A 54 -6.10 22.37 -6.22
N CYS A 55 -7.38 22.78 -6.24
CA CYS A 55 -8.46 21.97 -6.77
C CYS A 55 -8.25 21.66 -8.26
N GLU A 56 -7.95 22.66 -9.07
CA GLU A 56 -7.72 22.48 -10.52
C GLU A 56 -6.60 21.46 -10.80
N ARG A 57 -5.50 21.50 -10.03
CA ARG A 57 -4.42 20.51 -10.12
C ARG A 57 -4.91 19.10 -9.78
N PHE A 58 -5.68 18.96 -8.69
CA PHE A 58 -6.24 17.66 -8.29
C PHE A 58 -7.08 17.03 -9.41
N TYR A 59 -8.02 17.78 -9.98
CA TYR A 59 -8.92 17.29 -11.03
C TYR A 59 -8.24 17.11 -12.39
N ALA A 60 -7.16 17.85 -12.65
CA ALA A 60 -6.31 17.61 -13.81
C ALA A 60 -5.46 16.33 -13.70
N GLY A 61 -5.45 15.67 -12.52
CA GLY A 61 -4.59 14.51 -12.24
C GLY A 61 -3.14 14.88 -11.90
N ASP A 62 -2.86 16.17 -11.72
CA ASP A 62 -1.56 16.71 -11.35
C ASP A 62 -1.42 16.71 -9.82
N TYR A 63 -1.32 15.50 -9.27
CA TYR A 63 -1.36 15.27 -7.83
C TYR A 63 -0.12 15.80 -7.11
N SER A 64 1.04 15.85 -7.77
CA SER A 64 2.28 16.37 -7.19
C SER A 64 2.15 17.88 -6.95
N GLU A 65 1.70 18.62 -7.96
CA GLU A 65 1.46 20.05 -7.82
C GLU A 65 0.30 20.35 -6.86
N CYS A 66 -0.72 19.48 -6.79
CA CYS A 66 -1.78 19.58 -5.78
C CYS A 66 -1.23 19.51 -4.35
N ILE A 67 -0.29 18.60 -4.08
CA ILE A 67 0.38 18.48 -2.79
C ILE A 67 1.18 19.74 -2.47
N GLU A 68 1.98 20.24 -3.42
CA GLU A 68 2.78 21.44 -3.22
C GLU A 68 1.92 22.67 -2.91
N LYS A 69 0.81 22.85 -3.63
CA LYS A 69 -0.14 23.94 -3.37
C LYS A 69 -0.89 23.78 -2.05
N SER A 70 -1.14 22.55 -1.61
CA SER A 70 -1.82 22.26 -0.34
C SER A 70 -1.00 22.62 0.90
N LYS A 71 0.34 22.60 0.83
CA LYS A 71 1.22 22.88 1.98
C LYS A 71 1.00 24.28 2.58
N PRO A 72 1.20 25.39 1.84
CA PRO A 72 0.98 26.73 2.37
C PRO A 72 -0.48 27.00 2.77
N LEU A 73 -1.46 26.32 2.16
CA LEU A 73 -2.86 26.40 2.59
C LEU A 73 -3.03 25.81 4.00
N LEU A 74 -2.50 24.60 4.24
CA LEU A 74 -2.58 23.95 5.54
C LEU A 74 -1.77 24.69 6.61
N ASP A 75 -0.62 25.25 6.26
CA ASP A 75 0.19 26.05 7.19
C ASP A 75 -0.60 27.28 7.65
N TYR A 76 -1.20 28.02 6.72
CA TYR A 76 -2.05 29.18 7.03
C TYR A 76 -3.25 28.79 7.90
N LEU A 77 -3.97 27.72 7.53
CA LEU A 77 -5.12 27.26 8.29
C LEU A 77 -4.72 26.79 9.69
N TRP A 78 -3.59 26.10 9.82
CA TRP A 78 -3.08 25.64 11.11
C TRP A 78 -2.83 26.84 12.04
N GLU A 79 -2.21 27.92 11.55
CA GLU A 79 -2.02 29.14 12.33
C GLU A 79 -3.35 29.72 12.82
N LYS A 80 -4.37 29.76 11.95
CA LYS A 80 -5.71 30.27 12.32
C LYS A 80 -6.42 29.39 13.33
N LEU A 81 -6.34 28.08 13.19
CA LEU A 81 -6.90 27.12 14.13
C LEU A 81 -6.24 27.19 15.52
N ASN A 82 -4.98 27.62 15.59
CA ASN A 82 -4.21 27.71 16.84
C ASN A 82 -4.13 29.14 17.41
N THR A 83 -4.92 30.09 16.87
CA THR A 83 -5.01 31.46 17.41
C THR A 83 -6.14 31.56 18.42
N GLY A 84 -5.88 31.20 19.68
CA GLY A 84 -6.82 31.38 20.80
C GLY A 84 -7.41 30.08 21.35
N ASN A 85 -8.55 30.16 22.05
CA ASN A 85 -9.19 28.98 22.63
C ASN A 85 -9.91 28.17 21.55
N TRP A 86 -9.71 26.85 21.55
CA TRP A 86 -10.30 25.95 20.57
C TRP A 86 -11.83 26.06 20.42
N LYS A 87 -12.54 26.33 21.52
CA LYS A 87 -14.01 26.49 21.52
C LYS A 87 -14.50 27.71 20.71
N ASP A 88 -13.62 28.68 20.48
CA ASP A 88 -13.94 29.94 19.80
C ASP A 88 -13.49 29.91 18.32
N VAL A 89 -12.87 28.81 17.87
CA VAL A 89 -12.45 28.62 16.48
C VAL A 89 -13.69 28.43 15.60
N SER A 90 -13.83 29.25 14.56
CA SER A 90 -14.98 29.16 13.65
C SER A 90 -15.04 27.80 12.97
N MET A 91 -16.27 27.33 12.72
CA MET A 91 -16.49 26.07 12.00
C MET A 91 -15.82 26.10 10.63
N THR A 92 -15.89 27.24 9.95
CA THR A 92 -15.42 27.39 8.58
C THR A 92 -13.91 27.17 8.45
N TRP A 93 -13.10 27.63 9.41
CA TRP A 93 -11.65 27.34 9.41
C TRP A 93 -11.38 25.83 9.50
N ARG A 94 -12.19 25.11 10.28
CA ARG A 94 -12.08 23.67 10.45
C ARG A 94 -12.55 22.91 9.20
N GLU A 95 -13.61 23.38 8.54
CA GLU A 95 -14.07 22.81 7.27
C GLU A 95 -13.03 23.01 6.16
N ALA A 96 -12.40 24.18 6.08
CA ALA A 96 -11.30 24.43 5.15
C ALA A 96 -10.09 23.51 5.42
N TYR A 97 -9.70 23.35 6.68
CA TYR A 97 -8.61 22.43 7.04
C TYR A 97 -8.92 20.98 6.67
N TYR A 98 -10.15 20.53 6.94
CA TYR A 98 -10.63 19.21 6.54
C TYR A 98 -10.58 19.03 5.02
N PHE A 99 -11.02 20.05 4.27
CA PHE A 99 -11.05 20.04 2.82
C PHE A 99 -9.64 19.94 2.21
N VAL A 100 -8.72 20.83 2.60
CA VAL A 100 -7.36 20.82 2.04
C VAL A 100 -6.62 19.53 2.42
N SER A 101 -6.85 19.01 3.65
CA SER A 101 -6.32 17.71 4.08
C SER A 101 -6.87 16.56 3.22
N THR A 102 -8.14 16.64 2.82
CA THR A 102 -8.78 15.67 1.91
C THR A 102 -8.05 15.64 0.57
N LEU A 103 -7.80 16.80 -0.05
CA LEU A 103 -7.08 16.88 -1.33
C LEU A 103 -5.67 16.34 -1.21
N LYS A 104 -4.88 16.88 -0.27
CA LYS A 104 -3.47 16.51 -0.08
C LYS A 104 -3.31 15.02 0.23
N GLY A 105 -4.07 14.50 1.19
CA GLY A 105 -4.00 13.09 1.57
C GLY A 105 -4.41 12.16 0.43
N SER A 106 -5.44 12.53 -0.34
CA SER A 106 -5.86 11.79 -1.53
C SER A 106 -4.77 11.78 -2.60
N SER A 107 -4.16 12.93 -2.90
CA SER A 107 -3.05 13.03 -3.83
C SER A 107 -1.85 12.18 -3.40
N GLN A 108 -1.49 12.22 -2.12
CA GLN A 108 -0.41 11.40 -1.56
C GLN A 108 -0.72 9.90 -1.70
N ALA A 109 -1.94 9.47 -1.38
CA ALA A 109 -2.34 8.07 -1.49
C ALA A 109 -2.36 7.58 -2.94
N ILE A 110 -2.83 8.41 -3.88
CA ILE A 110 -2.84 8.08 -5.30
C ILE A 110 -1.41 7.96 -5.83
N LEU A 111 -0.54 8.93 -5.56
CA LEU A 111 0.86 8.89 -6.03
C LEU A 111 1.64 7.73 -5.41
N ALA A 112 1.46 7.45 -4.13
CA ALA A 112 2.14 6.35 -3.45
C ALA A 112 1.74 4.97 -3.99
N THR A 113 0.61 4.87 -4.69
CA THR A 113 0.11 3.60 -5.26
C THR A 113 0.21 3.53 -6.78
N ASP A 114 0.56 4.63 -7.46
CA ASP A 114 0.73 4.63 -8.91
C ASP A 114 2.07 3.97 -9.31
N THR A 115 2.02 2.90 -10.12
CA THR A 115 3.24 2.27 -10.68
C THR A 115 3.85 3.03 -11.83
N ARG A 116 3.10 3.96 -12.44
CA ARG A 116 3.48 4.70 -13.63
C ARG A 116 4.04 6.07 -13.30
N ALA A 117 3.88 6.54 -12.06
CA ALA A 117 4.46 7.78 -11.61
C ALA A 117 5.99 7.66 -11.50
N GLU A 118 6.71 8.51 -12.22
CA GLU A 118 8.17 8.63 -12.14
C GLU A 118 8.63 9.03 -10.73
N GLU A 119 7.76 9.71 -9.97
CA GLU A 119 7.98 10.20 -8.60
C GLU A 119 7.65 9.18 -7.50
N ARG A 120 7.73 7.88 -7.81
CA ARG A 120 7.29 6.77 -6.94
C ARG A 120 7.87 6.75 -5.51
N ASN A 121 8.93 7.51 -5.25
CA ASN A 121 9.65 7.54 -3.99
C ASN A 121 9.44 8.82 -3.16
N THR A 122 8.67 9.79 -3.65
CA THR A 122 8.52 11.09 -2.95
C THR A 122 7.45 11.04 -1.87
N HIS A 123 6.44 10.17 -2.01
CA HIS A 123 5.31 10.08 -1.10
C HIS A 123 4.98 8.64 -0.70
N SER A 124 4.65 8.45 0.57
CA SER A 124 4.24 7.16 1.13
C SER A 124 2.77 7.15 1.53
N ILE A 125 2.17 5.96 1.62
CA ILE A 125 0.82 5.80 2.20
C ILE A 125 0.79 6.27 3.66
N ALA A 126 1.91 6.18 4.38
CA ALA A 126 2.01 6.70 5.74
C ALA A 126 1.87 8.23 5.79
N ASP A 127 2.34 8.95 4.77
CA ASP A 127 2.16 10.41 4.71
C ASP A 127 0.70 10.78 4.43
N ALA A 128 0.03 10.02 3.57
CA ALA A 128 -1.41 10.18 3.33
C ALA A 128 -2.22 9.99 4.62
N ILE A 129 -1.93 8.91 5.38
CA ILE A 129 -2.58 8.64 6.67
C ILE A 129 -2.36 9.77 7.66
N LYS A 130 -1.12 10.25 7.81
CA LYS A 130 -0.84 11.40 8.71
C LYS A 130 -1.64 12.63 8.31
N THR A 131 -1.71 12.94 7.02
CA THR A 131 -2.49 14.08 6.53
C THR A 131 -3.98 13.90 6.83
N PHE A 132 -4.51 12.69 6.64
CA PHE A 132 -5.89 12.38 6.98
C PHE A 132 -6.17 12.49 8.48
N ASP A 133 -5.32 11.92 9.33
CA ASP A 133 -5.47 11.99 10.78
C ASP A 133 -5.49 13.44 11.26
N MET A 134 -4.61 14.29 10.73
CA MET A 134 -4.63 15.72 11.01
C MET A 134 -5.93 16.37 10.55
N GLY A 135 -6.43 16.02 9.36
CA GLY A 135 -7.72 16.48 8.85
C GLY A 135 -8.90 16.08 9.74
N LEU A 136 -8.93 14.85 10.26
CA LEU A 136 -9.95 14.37 11.21
C LEU A 136 -9.85 15.08 12.56
N LEU A 137 -8.63 15.29 13.06
CA LEU A 137 -8.39 15.83 14.39
C LEU A 137 -8.66 17.35 14.45
N MET A 138 -8.17 18.09 13.45
CA MET A 138 -8.25 19.55 13.41
C MET A 138 -9.52 20.04 12.70
N GLY A 139 -9.96 19.29 11.70
CA GLY A 139 -11.01 19.72 10.80
C GLY A 139 -12.42 19.55 11.34
N ALA A 140 -13.39 19.91 10.50
CA ALA A 140 -14.81 19.68 10.70
C ALA A 140 -15.36 18.92 9.48
N PRO A 141 -16.15 17.85 9.69
CA PRO A 141 -16.54 17.01 8.57
C PRO A 141 -17.46 17.70 7.56
N ILE A 142 -17.07 17.60 6.29
CA ILE A 142 -17.85 18.05 5.14
C ILE A 142 -17.96 16.93 4.10
N LEU A 143 -18.71 17.17 3.02
CA LEU A 143 -18.87 16.23 1.90
C LEU A 143 -19.29 14.83 2.37
N ASN A 144 -20.25 14.78 3.30
CA ASN A 144 -20.76 13.54 3.90
C ASN A 144 -19.64 12.69 4.53
N ASN A 145 -18.82 13.29 5.39
CA ASN A 145 -17.69 12.66 6.10
C ASN A 145 -16.67 12.01 5.14
N VAL A 146 -16.31 12.70 4.05
CA VAL A 146 -15.48 12.13 2.99
C VAL A 146 -14.15 11.59 3.52
N LEU A 147 -13.48 12.31 4.41
CA LEU A 147 -12.15 11.96 4.89
C LEU A 147 -12.17 10.66 5.70
N THR A 148 -13.24 10.40 6.47
CA THR A 148 -13.44 9.12 7.16
C THR A 148 -13.56 7.96 6.17
N LYS A 149 -14.28 8.16 5.05
CA LYS A 149 -14.44 7.13 4.00
C LYS A 149 -13.11 6.86 3.29
N LEU A 150 -12.35 7.92 3.00
CA LEU A 150 -11.02 7.80 2.40
C LEU A 150 -10.04 7.02 3.30
N VAL A 151 -10.05 7.30 4.60
CA VAL A 151 -9.25 6.55 5.58
C VAL A 151 -9.64 5.07 5.59
N GLN A 152 -10.94 4.74 5.55
CA GLN A 152 -11.41 3.36 5.45
C GLN A 152 -10.92 2.68 4.17
N ASP A 153 -10.94 3.38 3.03
CA ASP A 153 -10.46 2.84 1.75
C ASP A 153 -8.95 2.56 1.75
N VAL A 154 -8.18 3.46 2.37
CA VAL A 154 -6.72 3.30 2.51
C VAL A 154 -6.39 2.17 3.48
N HIS A 155 -7.09 2.04 4.60
CA HIS A 155 -6.89 0.90 5.50
C HIS A 155 -7.25 -0.43 4.83
N THR A 156 -8.39 -0.49 4.13
CA THR A 156 -8.79 -1.68 3.38
C THR A 156 -7.74 -2.06 2.33
N TYR A 157 -7.15 -1.06 1.67
CA TYR A 157 -6.06 -1.28 0.72
C TYR A 157 -4.81 -1.87 1.41
N LEU A 158 -4.38 -1.31 2.55
CA LEU A 158 -3.25 -1.82 3.32
C LEU A 158 -3.47 -3.24 3.84
N GLU A 159 -4.69 -3.55 4.29
CA GLU A 159 -5.06 -4.91 4.71
C GLU A 159 -4.94 -5.91 3.55
N LYS A 160 -5.42 -5.55 2.36
CA LYS A 160 -5.30 -6.39 1.15
C LYS A 160 -3.83 -6.65 0.80
N ILE A 161 -2.98 -5.61 0.80
CA ILE A 161 -1.54 -5.77 0.55
C ILE A 161 -0.93 -6.69 1.61
N GLY A 162 -1.16 -6.41 2.89
CA GLY A 162 -0.60 -7.20 3.98
C GLY A 162 -1.05 -8.66 3.99
N VAL A 163 -2.28 -8.96 3.51
CA VAL A 163 -2.76 -10.34 3.31
C VAL A 163 -2.09 -11.00 2.11
N SER A 164 -1.85 -10.26 1.03
CA SER A 164 -1.15 -10.76 -0.16
C SER A 164 0.31 -11.11 0.14
N ASP A 165 1.00 -10.24 0.89
CA ASP A 165 2.38 -10.48 1.35
C ASP A 165 2.45 -11.72 2.24
N ARG A 166 1.55 -11.86 3.21
CA ARG A 166 1.48 -13.06 4.08
C ARG A 166 1.17 -14.34 3.30
N LYS A 167 0.28 -14.29 2.30
CA LYS A 167 0.02 -15.45 1.42
C LYS A 167 1.23 -15.82 0.56
N THR A 168 1.98 -14.83 0.10
CA THR A 168 3.21 -15.04 -0.68
C THR A 168 4.34 -15.60 0.18
N GLU A 169 4.45 -15.13 1.42
CA GLU A 169 5.37 -15.68 2.43
C GLU A 169 4.98 -17.11 2.84
N LEU A 170 3.68 -17.39 3.06
CA LEU A 170 3.22 -18.76 3.30
C LEU A 170 3.48 -19.67 2.10
N ALA A 171 3.21 -19.22 0.87
CA ALA A 171 3.41 -20.00 -0.33
C ALA A 171 4.90 -20.30 -0.58
N SER A 172 5.81 -19.34 -0.33
CA SER A 172 7.25 -19.58 -0.41
C SER A 172 7.74 -20.57 0.65
N ARG A 173 7.23 -20.48 1.89
CA ARG A 173 7.54 -21.45 2.95
C ARG A 173 7.06 -22.87 2.63
N CYS A 174 5.89 -23.02 2.00
CA CYS A 174 5.38 -24.34 1.55
C CYS A 174 6.26 -24.96 0.44
N ILE A 175 6.76 -24.15 -0.49
CA ILE A 175 7.66 -24.62 -1.56
C ILE A 175 9.02 -25.07 -1.00
N ASP A 176 9.54 -24.38 0.01
CA ASP A 176 10.80 -24.74 0.64
C ASP A 176 10.67 -26.00 1.51
N SER A 177 9.52 -26.24 2.16
CA SER A 177 9.26 -27.51 2.83
C SER A 177 9.20 -28.69 1.87
N ASP A 178 8.59 -28.54 0.69
CA ASP A 178 8.53 -29.62 -0.31
C ASP A 178 9.91 -29.97 -0.89
N LYS A 179 10.78 -28.97 -1.11
CA LYS A 179 12.17 -29.20 -1.55
C LYS A 179 13.03 -29.88 -0.48
N SER A 180 12.86 -29.50 0.80
CA SER A 180 13.56 -30.12 1.92
C SER A 180 13.16 -31.58 2.10
N VAL A 181 11.85 -31.88 2.01
CA VAL A 181 11.33 -33.26 2.10
C VAL A 181 11.81 -34.10 0.91
N HIS A 182 11.80 -33.54 -0.30
CA HIS A 182 12.27 -34.25 -1.49
C HIS A 182 13.78 -34.55 -1.45
N ASN A 183 14.60 -33.63 -0.95
CA ASN A 183 16.04 -33.84 -0.77
C ASN A 183 16.33 -34.91 0.30
N ASN A 184 15.61 -34.92 1.42
CA ASN A 184 15.77 -35.93 2.46
C ASN A 184 15.36 -37.33 1.97
N ALA A 185 14.28 -37.42 1.19
CA ALA A 185 13.84 -38.69 0.59
C ALA A 185 14.88 -39.27 -0.38
N ASN A 186 15.46 -38.43 -1.24
CA ASN A 186 16.50 -38.84 -2.19
C ASN A 186 17.80 -39.26 -1.48
N GLN A 187 18.15 -38.61 -0.37
CA GLN A 187 19.33 -38.99 0.41
C GLN A 187 19.17 -40.35 1.10
N LEU A 188 17.97 -40.66 1.61
CA LEU A 188 17.65 -41.96 2.19
C LEU A 188 17.62 -43.08 1.16
N LEU A 189 17.07 -42.81 -0.03
CA LEU A 189 17.05 -43.78 -1.14
C LEU A 189 18.46 -44.12 -1.62
N ASN A 190 19.31 -43.11 -1.81
CA ASN A 190 20.70 -43.30 -2.22
C ASN A 190 21.51 -44.05 -1.15
N LYS A 191 21.25 -43.79 0.13
CA LYS A 191 21.88 -44.54 1.22
C LYS A 191 21.47 -46.01 1.19
N LYS A 192 20.18 -46.29 0.97
CA LYS A 192 19.64 -47.66 0.90
C LYS A 192 20.22 -48.45 -0.26
N LEU A 193 20.24 -47.87 -1.47
CA LEU A 193 20.82 -48.48 -2.67
C LEU A 193 22.30 -48.82 -2.51
N LYS A 194 23.05 -47.98 -1.77
CA LYS A 194 24.46 -48.23 -1.50
C LYS A 194 24.66 -49.44 -0.57
N THR A 195 23.90 -49.52 0.52
CA THR A 195 23.92 -50.70 1.41
C THR A 195 23.52 -51.99 0.68
N ASP A 196 22.49 -51.94 -0.18
CA ASP A 196 22.04 -53.12 -0.90
C ASP A 196 23.14 -53.62 -1.87
N SER A 197 23.87 -52.70 -2.52
CA SER A 197 25.00 -53.06 -3.38
C SER A 197 26.23 -53.61 -2.65
N GLU A 198 26.46 -53.16 -1.40
CA GLU A 198 27.57 -53.65 -0.57
C GLU A 198 27.27 -55.08 -0.06
N ILE A 199 26.01 -55.37 0.27
CA ILE A 199 25.55 -56.72 0.67
C ILE A 199 25.65 -57.72 -0.50
N ASP A 200 25.28 -57.29 -1.72
CA ASP A 200 25.38 -58.15 -2.90
C ASP A 200 26.85 -58.52 -3.21
N GLN A 201 27.79 -57.58 -3.01
CA GLN A 201 29.21 -57.83 -3.20
C GLN A 201 29.81 -58.78 -2.15
N GLU A 202 29.44 -58.63 -0.87
CA GLU A 202 29.86 -59.57 0.18
C GLU A 202 29.33 -60.99 -0.07
N MET A 203 28.08 -61.11 -0.54
CA MET A 203 27.48 -62.39 -0.84
C MET A 203 28.14 -63.09 -2.06
N GLU A 204 28.53 -62.32 -3.08
CA GLU A 204 29.30 -62.85 -4.23
C GLU A 204 30.70 -63.33 -3.82
N GLU A 205 31.39 -62.61 -2.92
CA GLU A 205 32.69 -63.03 -2.40
C GLU A 205 32.60 -64.30 -1.54
N GLU A 206 31.58 -64.42 -0.68
CA GLU A 206 31.35 -65.64 0.11
C GLU A 206 31.06 -66.87 -0.76
N ILE A 207 30.26 -66.71 -1.81
CA ILE A 207 29.97 -67.80 -2.77
C ILE A 207 31.27 -68.25 -3.46
N LYS A 208 32.13 -67.30 -3.84
CA LYS A 208 33.42 -67.60 -4.50
C LYS A 208 34.37 -68.36 -3.59
N ILE A 209 34.44 -67.98 -2.31
CA ILE A 209 35.24 -68.66 -1.28
C ILE A 209 34.75 -70.10 -1.04
N GLN A 210 33.43 -70.33 -1.05
CA GLN A 210 32.87 -71.68 -0.87
C GLN A 210 33.11 -72.59 -2.08
N ILE A 211 33.09 -72.05 -3.31
CA ILE A 211 33.38 -72.81 -4.54
C ILE A 211 34.84 -73.27 -4.57
N ASP A 212 35.79 -72.41 -4.18
CA ASP A 212 37.22 -72.76 -4.17
C ASP A 212 37.57 -73.81 -3.10
N LYS A 213 36.86 -73.81 -1.95
CA LYS A 213 37.04 -74.84 -0.91
C LYS A 213 36.53 -76.23 -1.33
N LYS A 214 35.61 -76.33 -2.30
CA LYS A 214 35.09 -77.61 -2.82
C LYS A 214 35.95 -78.22 -3.95
N LYS A 215 36.99 -77.52 -4.43
CA LYS A 215 37.88 -77.98 -5.51
C LYS A 215 39.23 -78.55 -5.01
N LYS A 216 39.40 -78.72 -3.70
CA LYS A 216 40.52 -79.44 -3.05
C LYS A 216 40.03 -80.76 -2.49
#